data_AF-A0A9C9KZZ7-F1
#
_entry.id   AF-A0A9C9KZZ7-F1
#
_cell.length_a   1.000
_cell.length_b   1.000
_cell.length_c   1.000
_cell.angle_alpha   90.00
_cell.angle_beta   90.00
_cell.angle_gamma   90.00
#
_symmetry.space_group_name_H-M   'P 1'
#
loop_
_entity.id
_entity.type
_entity.pdbx_description
1 polymer ?
#
loop_
_entity_poly.entity_id
_entity_poly.type
_entity_poly.pdbx_seq_one_letter_code
_entity_poly.pdbx_strand_id
1 'polypeptide(L)'
;GVIKEQPECVSWGPNRIDCFARGGSNRMYHKWWNGSRWAGWENLGGVIKEQPECVSWGPNRIDCFARGGSNRMYHKWWPCPSCAIQTQRLTVSRYTATTLSNAEVDTILTSSSNVLQTNNGTGDVPCSVRLARSGNISAFTTGDGSLDTAAELSAVFNLAGNVKVVDDVNYCAGQFNTSYIGCGQRPGTSFITERFTSSQEGILWAHEYGHNTGLPHRDTSTKNVMYFSIGSDRQRINQTECDSYRGTSGSTAPSSSGANSKPASVKEFVSQIYFDGLPLDQAATYKDKDTAVLLRMLKDDKQVLYHENIALTLGMIGSSRAVKPLITYINKGSGNEKVMSRQTYKGRVGAIVALGYLVNRTNSEAALSFLISSSSPDVWVKRKIRGLPISDKARQRDLSKYAIISLGLSGNTKAASHLESLRDSAQIRSTNEASFLKDVKGVVNESLKLNKQVLRKGLLKYYERVQK
;
A
#
# COMPACT_ATOMS: atom_id res chain seq x y z
N GLY A 1 13.27 26.53 -43.78
CA GLY A 1 13.99 25.39 -44.40
C GLY A 1 13.12 24.84 -45.51
N VAL A 2 13.71 24.39 -46.61
CA VAL A 2 12.98 23.79 -47.74
C VAL A 2 12.78 22.31 -47.48
N ILE A 3 11.52 21.87 -47.35
CA ILE A 3 11.12 20.46 -47.32
C ILE A 3 10.47 20.10 -48.67
N LYS A 4 10.66 18.86 -49.13
CA LYS A 4 10.19 18.43 -50.46
C LYS A 4 8.75 17.90 -50.48
N GLU A 5 8.18 17.62 -49.32
CA GLU A 5 6.85 17.03 -49.11
C GLU A 5 6.35 17.35 -47.70
N GLN A 6 5.12 16.91 -47.38
CA GLN A 6 4.52 17.11 -46.06
C GLN A 6 5.41 16.47 -44.96
N PRO A 7 5.56 17.11 -43.79
CA PRO A 7 6.26 16.51 -42.67
C PRO A 7 5.43 15.41 -42.01
N GLU A 8 6.10 14.39 -41.50
CA GLU A 8 5.51 13.36 -40.62
C GLU A 8 5.77 13.73 -39.16
N CYS A 9 4.74 13.87 -38.34
CA CYS A 9 4.90 14.23 -36.92
C CYS A 9 4.32 13.15 -36.01
N VAL A 10 5.12 12.70 -35.05
CA VAL A 10 4.76 11.68 -34.06
C VAL A 10 5.03 12.20 -32.65
N SER A 11 4.36 11.62 -31.66
CA SER A 11 4.60 11.89 -30.25
C SER A 11 4.90 10.59 -29.51
N TRP A 12 5.99 10.56 -28.76
CA TRP A 12 6.30 9.45 -27.84
C TRP A 12 5.87 9.74 -26.40
N GLY A 13 5.27 10.90 -26.12
CA GLY A 13 4.82 11.24 -24.79
C GLY A 13 4.12 12.60 -24.71
N PRO A 14 3.37 12.86 -23.63
CA PRO A 14 2.72 14.14 -23.40
C PRO A 14 3.66 15.34 -23.56
N ASN A 15 3.15 16.40 -24.21
CA ASN A 15 3.87 17.65 -24.45
C ASN A 15 5.21 17.49 -25.21
N ARG A 16 5.32 16.42 -26.01
CA ARG A 16 6.44 16.15 -26.93
C ARG A 16 5.91 15.90 -28.33
N ILE A 17 6.49 16.56 -29.32
CA ILE A 17 6.18 16.35 -30.75
C ILE A 17 7.52 16.27 -31.49
N ASP A 18 7.69 15.25 -32.33
CA ASP A 18 8.85 15.03 -33.17
C ASP A 18 8.40 15.00 -34.62
N CYS A 19 8.88 15.94 -35.43
CA CYS A 19 8.52 16.06 -36.84
C CYS A 19 9.72 15.73 -37.73
N PHE A 20 9.46 14.94 -38.76
CA PHE A 20 10.42 14.39 -39.69
C PHE A 20 10.06 14.78 -41.12
N ALA A 21 11.05 15.12 -41.92
CA ALA A 21 10.82 15.49 -43.32
C ALA A 21 12.03 15.19 -44.20
N ARG A 22 11.80 15.00 -45.49
CA ARG A 22 12.88 14.99 -46.48
C ARG A 22 13.23 16.41 -46.91
N GLY A 23 14.48 16.79 -46.73
CA GLY A 23 14.98 18.10 -47.12
C GLY A 23 15.42 18.19 -48.59
N GLY A 24 15.83 19.39 -49.00
CA GLY A 24 16.35 19.69 -50.35
C GLY A 24 17.42 18.72 -50.87
N SER A 25 18.25 18.19 -49.97
CA SER A 25 19.35 17.26 -50.26
C SER A 25 18.94 15.77 -50.24
N ASN A 26 17.64 15.44 -50.24
CA ASN A 26 17.11 14.07 -50.10
C ASN A 26 17.53 13.35 -48.80
N ARG A 27 17.95 14.11 -47.77
CA ARG A 27 18.26 13.58 -46.44
C ARG A 27 17.04 13.68 -45.54
N MET A 28 16.99 12.81 -44.53
CA MET A 28 15.99 12.90 -43.47
C MET A 28 16.40 14.01 -42.50
N TYR A 29 15.48 14.92 -42.21
CA TYR A 29 15.62 15.98 -41.22
C TYR A 29 14.61 15.78 -40.09
N HIS A 30 14.97 16.23 -38.90
CA HIS A 30 14.15 16.14 -37.70
C HIS A 30 14.12 17.47 -36.97
N LYS A 31 12.98 17.80 -36.35
CA LYS A 31 12.79 18.93 -35.46
C LYS A 31 11.71 18.58 -34.44
N TRP A 32 11.87 19.03 -33.20
CA TRP A 32 10.96 18.64 -32.12
C TRP A 32 10.53 19.80 -31.23
N TRP A 33 9.37 19.65 -30.61
CA TRP A 33 8.87 20.46 -29.50
C TRP A 33 9.27 19.81 -28.19
N ASN A 34 9.96 20.52 -27.30
CA ASN A 34 10.44 19.97 -26.03
C ASN A 34 9.56 20.31 -24.81
N GLY A 35 8.36 20.84 -25.04
CA GLY A 35 7.47 21.32 -23.97
C GLY A 35 7.59 22.81 -23.65
N SER A 36 8.60 23.50 -24.18
CA SER A 36 8.82 24.95 -23.96
C SER A 36 9.17 25.70 -25.24
N ARG A 37 9.89 25.07 -26.17
CA ARG A 37 10.26 25.64 -27.46
C ARG A 37 10.47 24.56 -28.50
N TRP A 38 10.41 24.97 -29.75
CA TRP A 38 10.84 24.15 -30.88
C TRP A 38 12.35 24.18 -31.03
N ALA A 39 12.98 23.03 -31.21
CA ALA A 39 14.40 22.91 -31.54
C ALA A 39 14.71 23.35 -32.98
N GLY A 40 15.99 23.44 -33.33
CA GLY A 40 16.42 23.61 -34.73
C GLY A 40 16.12 22.36 -35.58
N TRP A 41 16.22 22.49 -36.90
CA TRP A 41 16.26 21.32 -37.78
C TRP A 41 17.62 20.65 -37.68
N GLU A 42 17.65 19.35 -37.47
CA GLU A 42 18.86 18.53 -37.53
C GLU A 42 18.81 17.56 -38.71
N ASN A 43 19.97 17.27 -39.28
CA ASN A 43 20.13 16.35 -40.40
C ASN A 43 20.45 14.95 -39.85
N LEU A 44 19.51 14.02 -40.00
CA LEU A 44 19.64 12.63 -39.55
C LEU A 44 20.36 11.72 -40.57
N GLY A 45 20.76 12.28 -41.71
CA GLY A 45 21.44 11.59 -42.78
C GLY A 45 20.51 10.74 -43.65
N GLY A 46 21.09 9.71 -44.27
CA GLY A 46 20.41 8.85 -45.24
C GLY A 46 20.10 9.55 -46.57
N VAL A 47 19.78 8.75 -47.59
CA VAL A 47 19.18 9.24 -48.84
C VAL A 47 17.84 8.54 -48.99
N ILE A 48 16.76 9.29 -48.76
CA ILE A 48 15.38 8.81 -48.81
C ILE A 48 14.68 9.38 -50.04
N LYS A 49 13.75 8.61 -50.62
CA LYS A 49 13.06 8.98 -51.87
C LYS A 49 11.70 9.64 -51.66
N GLU A 50 11.16 9.55 -50.45
CA GLU A 50 9.80 9.95 -50.10
C GLU A 50 9.71 10.37 -48.62
N GLN A 51 8.51 10.78 -48.22
CA GLN A 51 8.19 11.15 -46.84
C GLN A 51 8.51 9.96 -45.92
N PRO A 52 9.23 10.17 -44.81
CA PRO A 52 9.38 9.11 -43.82
C PRO A 52 8.05 8.83 -43.11
N GLU A 53 7.78 7.58 -42.79
CA GLU A 53 6.67 7.15 -41.93
C GLU A 53 7.23 6.81 -40.55
N CYS A 54 6.73 7.46 -39.50
CA CYS A 54 7.28 7.35 -38.15
C CYS A 54 6.21 6.90 -37.15
N VAL A 55 6.56 5.96 -36.29
CA VAL A 55 5.69 5.43 -35.24
C VAL A 55 6.39 5.44 -33.89
N SER A 56 5.59 5.56 -32.84
CA SER A 56 6.01 5.39 -31.45
C SER A 56 5.19 4.28 -30.82
N TRP A 57 5.84 3.22 -30.36
CA TRP A 57 5.18 2.13 -29.63
C TRP A 57 5.30 2.27 -28.11
N GLY A 58 6.01 3.30 -27.62
CA GLY A 58 6.16 3.55 -26.18
C GLY A 58 6.95 4.81 -25.85
N PRO A 59 7.03 5.19 -24.56
CA PRO A 59 7.79 6.34 -24.13
C PRO A 59 9.25 6.32 -24.58
N ASN A 60 9.74 7.49 -25.01
CA ASN A 60 11.12 7.74 -25.43
C ASN A 60 11.59 6.85 -26.60
N ARG A 61 10.65 6.47 -27.48
CA ARG A 61 10.92 5.62 -28.63
C ARG A 61 10.21 6.13 -29.87
N ILE A 62 10.99 6.33 -30.94
CA ILE A 62 10.49 6.57 -32.29
C ILE A 62 11.22 5.65 -33.26
N ASP A 63 10.46 5.02 -34.14
CA ASP A 63 10.92 4.25 -35.28
C ASP A 63 10.43 4.92 -36.56
N CYS A 64 11.34 5.23 -37.48
CA CYS A 64 11.03 5.84 -38.77
C CYS A 64 11.47 4.95 -39.92
N PHE A 65 10.62 4.83 -40.93
CA PHE A 65 10.79 4.00 -42.12
C PHE A 65 10.67 4.87 -43.36
N ALA A 66 11.49 4.59 -44.38
CA ALA A 66 11.41 5.27 -45.67
C ALA A 66 12.07 4.42 -46.74
N ARG A 67 11.66 4.54 -48.01
CA ARG A 67 12.40 3.93 -49.11
C ARG A 67 13.70 4.68 -49.39
N GLY A 68 14.80 3.95 -49.37
CA GLY A 68 16.14 4.46 -49.62
C GLY A 68 16.53 4.57 -51.09
N GLY A 69 17.73 5.10 -51.34
CA GLY A 69 18.32 5.27 -52.69
C GLY A 69 18.29 3.99 -53.55
N SER A 70 18.46 2.82 -52.93
CA SER A 70 18.46 1.50 -53.59
C SER A 70 17.07 0.84 -53.72
N ASN A 71 15.98 1.57 -53.50
CA ASN A 71 14.61 1.04 -53.46
C ASN A 71 14.36 -0.02 -52.36
N ARG A 72 15.23 -0.11 -51.35
CA ARG A 72 14.99 -0.92 -50.14
C ARG A 72 14.38 -0.05 -49.04
N MET A 73 13.61 -0.66 -48.14
CA MET A 73 13.15 0.01 -46.92
C MET A 73 14.37 0.30 -46.03
N TYR A 74 14.58 1.57 -45.71
CA TYR A 74 15.49 2.01 -44.68
C TYR A 74 14.71 2.19 -43.38
N HIS A 75 15.35 1.86 -42.28
CA HIS A 75 14.83 2.05 -40.93
C HIS A 75 15.86 2.83 -40.13
N LYS A 76 15.40 3.88 -39.48
CA LYS A 76 16.18 4.65 -38.51
C LYS A 76 15.31 4.85 -37.29
N TRP A 77 15.85 4.58 -36.12
CA TRP A 77 15.15 4.80 -34.87
C TRP A 77 15.95 5.80 -34.04
N TRP A 78 15.29 6.41 -33.07
CA TRP A 78 15.97 7.04 -31.94
C TRP A 78 16.36 5.91 -30.97
N PRO A 79 17.63 5.44 -30.94
CA PRO A 79 18.08 4.62 -29.84
C PRO A 79 18.08 5.55 -28.65
N CYS A 80 17.26 5.30 -27.65
CA CYS A 80 17.49 6.02 -26.42
C CYS A 80 18.79 5.44 -25.80
N PRO A 81 19.91 6.18 -25.79
CA PRO A 81 21.21 5.64 -25.39
C PRO A 81 21.26 5.39 -23.87
N SER A 82 20.31 5.96 -23.12
CA SER A 82 20.04 5.72 -21.71
C SER A 82 18.85 4.78 -21.44
N CYS A 83 18.17 4.23 -22.47
CA CYS A 83 16.97 3.39 -22.34
C CYS A 83 17.19 1.94 -22.77
N ALA A 84 18.37 1.36 -22.50
CA ALA A 84 18.33 -0.05 -22.16
C ALA A 84 17.37 -0.15 -20.95
N ILE A 85 16.14 -0.64 -21.19
CA ILE A 85 15.14 -0.80 -20.13
C ILE A 85 15.79 -1.68 -19.07
N GLN A 86 16.09 -1.08 -17.92
CA GLN A 86 16.66 -1.83 -16.80
C GLN A 86 15.55 -2.67 -16.21
N THR A 87 15.62 -3.96 -16.48
CA THR A 87 14.60 -4.89 -16.04
C THR A 87 14.96 -5.42 -14.66
N GLN A 88 14.22 -5.01 -13.65
CA GLN A 88 14.30 -5.53 -12.30
C GLN A 88 13.46 -6.80 -12.22
N ARG A 89 14.12 -7.94 -11.99
CA ARG A 89 13.50 -9.26 -11.94
C ARG A 89 13.13 -9.60 -10.51
N LEU A 90 11.83 -9.72 -10.23
CA LEU A 90 11.31 -9.96 -8.89
C LEU A 90 10.74 -11.37 -8.78
N THR A 91 11.23 -12.16 -7.81
CA THR A 91 10.53 -13.38 -7.41
C THR A 91 9.35 -13.01 -6.52
N VAL A 92 8.25 -13.75 -6.67
CA VAL A 92 7.00 -13.49 -5.96
C VAL A 92 6.54 -14.76 -5.28
N SER A 93 6.19 -14.64 -4.01
CA SER A 93 5.54 -15.69 -3.24
C SER A 93 4.27 -15.15 -2.59
N ARG A 94 3.32 -16.04 -2.33
CA ARG A 94 2.06 -15.68 -1.66
C ARG A 94 1.72 -16.66 -0.57
N TYR A 95 0.99 -16.20 0.44
CA TYR A 95 0.41 -17.10 1.41
C TYR A 95 -0.60 -18.04 0.72
N THR A 96 -0.65 -19.29 1.16
CA THR A 96 -1.37 -20.35 0.44
C THR A 96 -2.88 -20.07 0.30
N ALA A 97 -3.49 -19.39 1.27
CA ALA A 97 -4.91 -19.03 1.25
C ALA A 97 -5.20 -17.81 0.35
N THR A 98 -4.19 -16.99 0.04
CA THR A 98 -4.34 -15.82 -0.82
C THR A 98 -4.42 -16.27 -2.29
N THR A 99 -5.48 -15.92 -3.00
CA THR A 99 -5.57 -16.18 -4.45
C THR A 99 -4.72 -15.16 -5.22
N LEU A 100 -3.72 -15.66 -5.94
CA LEU A 100 -2.90 -14.87 -6.87
C LEU A 100 -2.25 -15.84 -7.86
N SER A 101 -2.39 -15.56 -9.15
CA SER A 101 -1.84 -16.34 -10.27
C SER A 101 -0.63 -15.65 -10.92
N ASN A 102 0.12 -16.41 -11.72
CA ASN A 102 1.22 -15.87 -12.53
C ASN A 102 0.76 -14.70 -13.42
N ALA A 103 -0.39 -14.83 -14.08
CA ALA A 103 -0.92 -13.82 -15.00
C ALA A 103 -1.36 -12.54 -14.28
N GLU A 104 -1.94 -12.66 -13.08
CA GLU A 104 -2.25 -11.50 -12.24
C GLU A 104 -0.98 -10.79 -11.79
N VAL A 105 0.07 -11.51 -11.39
CA VAL A 105 1.36 -10.89 -11.03
C VAL A 105 1.97 -10.17 -12.23
N ASP A 106 1.93 -10.77 -13.42
CA ASP A 106 2.44 -10.12 -14.63
C ASP A 106 1.65 -8.84 -14.94
N THR A 107 0.33 -8.84 -14.71
CA THR A 107 -0.52 -7.66 -14.84
C THR A 107 -0.14 -6.57 -13.84
N ILE A 108 0.07 -6.93 -12.57
CA ILE A 108 0.48 -5.98 -11.51
C ILE A 108 1.86 -5.38 -11.82
N LEU A 109 2.83 -6.20 -12.22
CA LEU A 109 4.18 -5.74 -12.54
C LEU A 109 4.23 -4.90 -13.82
N THR A 110 3.38 -5.20 -14.80
CA THR A 110 3.17 -4.36 -15.98
C THR A 110 2.57 -3.01 -15.59
N SER A 111 1.54 -3.01 -14.74
CA SER A 111 0.95 -1.78 -14.20
C SER A 111 1.98 -0.96 -13.42
N SER A 112 2.78 -1.60 -12.56
CA SER A 112 3.87 -0.97 -11.81
C SER A 112 4.91 -0.35 -12.74
N SER A 113 5.28 -1.05 -13.82
CA SER A 113 6.21 -0.55 -14.83
C SER A 113 5.63 0.67 -15.56
N ASN A 114 4.34 0.65 -15.91
CA ASN A 114 3.66 1.77 -16.57
C ASN A 114 3.60 3.01 -15.68
N VAL A 115 3.38 2.83 -14.37
CA VAL A 115 3.45 3.90 -13.37
C VAL A 115 4.81 4.59 -13.39
N LEU A 116 5.91 3.85 -13.55
CA LEU A 116 7.26 4.41 -13.56
C LEU A 116 7.69 4.96 -14.94
N GLN A 117 7.12 4.45 -16.03
CA GLN A 117 7.54 4.75 -17.41
C GLN A 117 6.74 5.88 -18.08
N THR A 118 5.56 6.21 -17.56
CA THR A 118 4.64 7.15 -18.21
C THR A 118 4.88 8.57 -17.72
N ASN A 119 4.91 9.55 -18.62
CA ASN A 119 4.92 10.97 -18.23
C ASN A 119 3.49 11.42 -17.90
N ASN A 120 3.19 11.63 -16.63
CA ASN A 120 1.87 12.06 -16.14
C ASN A 120 1.80 13.56 -15.82
N GLY A 121 2.68 14.36 -16.44
CA GLY A 121 2.62 15.82 -16.48
C GLY A 121 3.88 16.51 -15.95
N THR A 122 3.80 17.83 -15.78
CA THR A 122 4.94 18.65 -15.37
C THR A 122 5.59 18.16 -14.07
N GLY A 123 6.92 18.00 -14.10
CA GLY A 123 7.74 17.54 -12.97
C GLY A 123 7.86 16.03 -12.83
N ASP A 124 7.17 15.26 -13.68
CA ASP A 124 7.31 13.80 -13.75
C ASP A 124 8.45 13.38 -14.68
N VAL A 125 9.18 12.34 -14.29
CA VAL A 125 10.34 11.80 -15.01
C VAL A 125 10.06 10.37 -15.44
N PRO A 126 9.71 10.14 -16.71
CA PRO A 126 9.61 8.80 -17.30
C PRO A 126 10.89 8.00 -17.09
N CYS A 127 10.81 6.92 -16.32
CA CYS A 127 11.96 6.11 -15.98
C CYS A 127 12.01 4.83 -16.81
N SER A 128 13.13 4.57 -17.46
CA SER A 128 13.36 3.36 -18.25
C SER A 128 13.65 2.12 -17.39
N VAL A 129 12.76 1.83 -16.44
CA VAL A 129 12.80 0.66 -15.56
C VAL A 129 11.58 -0.20 -15.82
N ARG A 130 11.77 -1.52 -15.90
CA ARG A 130 10.68 -2.50 -15.98
C ARG A 130 10.76 -3.44 -14.80
N LEU A 131 9.69 -3.55 -14.04
CA LEU A 131 9.52 -4.61 -13.05
C LEU A 131 8.93 -5.82 -13.78
N ALA A 132 9.56 -6.98 -13.64
CA ALA A 132 9.12 -8.21 -14.30
C ALA A 132 9.29 -9.40 -13.38
N ARG A 133 8.37 -10.37 -13.49
CA ARG A 133 8.41 -11.57 -12.67
C ARG A 133 9.63 -12.43 -13.03
N SER A 134 10.27 -13.00 -12.03
CA SER A 134 11.34 -13.99 -12.16
C SER A 134 10.82 -15.37 -11.79
N GLY A 135 10.68 -16.26 -12.78
CA GLY A 135 10.16 -17.62 -12.57
C GLY A 135 8.69 -17.66 -12.18
N ASN A 136 8.17 -18.85 -11.87
CA ASN A 136 6.79 -19.02 -11.39
C ASN A 136 6.61 -18.46 -9.98
N ILE A 137 5.40 -17.98 -9.67
CA ILE A 137 5.05 -17.66 -8.29
C ILE A 137 5.15 -18.92 -7.41
N SER A 138 5.55 -18.72 -6.16
CA SER A 138 5.59 -19.77 -5.14
C SER A 138 4.55 -19.53 -4.05
N ALA A 139 4.31 -20.52 -3.20
CA ALA A 139 3.42 -20.40 -2.05
C ALA A 139 4.19 -20.69 -0.76
N PHE A 140 3.79 -20.05 0.34
CA PHE A 140 4.27 -20.35 1.69
C PHE A 140 3.11 -20.54 2.67
N THR A 141 3.40 -21.22 3.78
CA THR A 141 2.44 -21.57 4.83
C THR A 141 2.86 -21.07 6.22
N THR A 142 3.93 -20.27 6.30
CA THR A 142 4.37 -19.63 7.53
C THR A 142 3.31 -18.66 8.04
N GLY A 143 2.88 -18.84 9.29
CA GLY A 143 1.84 -18.01 9.91
C GLY A 143 0.43 -18.38 9.45
N ASP A 144 -0.53 -17.49 9.72
CA ASP A 144 -1.94 -17.66 9.38
C ASP A 144 -2.41 -16.77 8.21
N GLY A 145 -1.47 -16.04 7.60
CA GLY A 145 -1.73 -15.05 6.54
C GLY A 145 -1.85 -13.61 7.07
N SER A 146 -1.97 -13.40 8.38
CA SER A 146 -1.93 -12.08 9.02
C SER A 146 -0.59 -11.86 9.71
N LEU A 147 -0.04 -10.65 9.59
CA LEU A 147 1.20 -10.26 10.28
C LEU A 147 0.86 -9.33 11.44
N ASP A 148 0.62 -9.87 12.63
CA ASP A 148 0.18 -9.12 13.81
C ASP A 148 1.31 -8.79 14.79
N THR A 149 2.45 -9.47 14.65
CA THR A 149 3.59 -9.38 15.57
C THR A 149 4.92 -9.20 14.84
N ALA A 150 5.92 -8.70 15.56
CA ALA A 150 7.29 -8.60 15.05
C ALA A 150 7.86 -9.96 14.62
N ALA A 151 7.49 -11.04 15.32
CA ALA A 151 7.97 -12.38 15.06
C ALA A 151 7.42 -12.93 13.73
N GLU A 152 6.13 -12.73 13.47
CA GLU A 152 5.49 -13.12 12.19
C GLU A 152 6.08 -12.32 11.03
N LEU A 153 6.22 -11.00 11.20
CA LEU A 153 6.83 -10.13 10.20
C LEU A 153 8.27 -10.60 9.86
N SER A 154 9.07 -10.88 10.89
CA SER A 154 10.45 -11.36 10.71
C SER A 154 10.48 -12.72 10.03
N ALA A 155 9.59 -13.64 10.42
CA ALA A 155 9.52 -14.97 9.82
C ALA A 155 9.21 -14.90 8.32
N VAL A 156 8.30 -14.01 7.89
CA VAL A 156 7.95 -13.84 6.48
C VAL A 156 9.05 -13.10 5.71
N PHE A 157 9.69 -12.08 6.28
CA PHE A 157 10.83 -11.43 5.63
C PHE A 157 12.03 -12.36 5.44
N ASN A 158 12.24 -13.30 6.37
CA ASN A 158 13.31 -14.31 6.29
C ASN A 158 13.07 -15.36 5.19
N LEU A 159 11.86 -15.44 4.62
CA LEU A 159 11.62 -16.27 3.45
C LEU A 159 12.37 -15.69 2.25
N ALA A 160 12.86 -16.58 1.38
CA ALA A 160 13.53 -16.19 0.16
C ALA A 160 12.59 -15.41 -0.79
N GLY A 161 13.19 -14.54 -1.60
CA GLY A 161 12.53 -13.82 -2.67
C GLY A 161 12.18 -12.37 -2.35
N ASN A 162 11.62 -11.67 -3.34
CA ASN A 162 11.43 -10.22 -3.27
C ASN A 162 10.07 -9.85 -2.70
N VAL A 163 8.99 -10.28 -3.37
CA VAL A 163 7.62 -9.88 -3.04
C VAL A 163 6.94 -11.01 -2.28
N LYS A 164 6.41 -10.71 -1.10
CA LYS A 164 5.57 -11.64 -0.33
C LYS A 164 4.17 -11.06 -0.21
N VAL A 165 3.17 -11.78 -0.71
CA VAL A 165 1.76 -11.35 -0.62
C VAL A 165 1.09 -12.11 0.51
N VAL A 166 0.51 -11.36 1.45
CA VAL A 166 -0.19 -11.89 2.64
C VAL A 166 -1.65 -11.43 2.65
N ASP A 167 -2.46 -11.98 3.56
CA ASP A 167 -3.86 -11.60 3.69
C ASP A 167 -4.00 -10.25 4.40
N ASP A 168 -3.26 -10.02 5.49
CA ASP A 168 -3.27 -8.75 6.21
C ASP A 168 -1.88 -8.38 6.76
N VAL A 169 -1.49 -7.11 6.62
CA VAL A 169 -0.28 -6.54 7.23
C VAL A 169 -0.74 -5.68 8.39
N ASN A 170 -0.54 -6.13 9.63
CA ASN A 170 -0.96 -5.39 10.83
C ASN A 170 0.20 -4.97 11.71
N TYR A 171 1.42 -5.39 11.40
CA TYR A 171 2.64 -5.04 12.13
C TYR A 171 3.72 -4.68 11.13
N CYS A 172 4.21 -3.45 11.22
CA CYS A 172 5.32 -2.95 10.43
C CYS A 172 6.04 -1.84 11.21
N ALA A 173 7.31 -1.58 10.88
CA ALA A 173 8.11 -0.52 11.48
C ALA A 173 8.13 -0.53 13.05
N GLY A 174 7.99 -1.71 13.66
CA GLY A 174 8.02 -1.87 15.12
C GLY A 174 6.69 -1.54 15.84
N GLN A 175 5.61 -1.32 15.09
CA GLN A 175 4.31 -0.96 15.64
C GLN A 175 3.18 -1.80 15.03
N PHE A 176 2.23 -2.19 15.87
CA PHE A 176 0.95 -2.75 15.44
C PHE A 176 0.01 -1.65 14.94
N ASN A 177 -0.55 -1.78 13.74
CA ASN A 177 -1.59 -0.94 13.16
C ASN A 177 -2.31 -1.74 12.06
N THR A 178 -3.62 -1.97 12.17
CA THR A 178 -4.34 -2.84 11.22
C THR A 178 -4.55 -2.26 9.83
N SER A 179 -4.23 -0.97 9.68
CA SER A 179 -4.45 -0.21 8.45
C SER A 179 -3.22 -0.11 7.54
N TYR A 180 -2.13 -0.84 7.82
CA TYR A 180 -1.06 -0.99 6.82
C TYR A 180 -1.62 -1.73 5.59
N ILE A 181 -1.03 -1.45 4.44
CA ILE A 181 -1.30 -2.20 3.19
C ILE A 181 -0.03 -2.79 2.57
N GLY A 182 1.13 -2.38 3.09
CA GLY A 182 2.44 -2.84 2.69
C GLY A 182 3.48 -2.60 3.78
N CYS A 183 4.59 -3.30 3.66
CA CYS A 183 5.76 -3.15 4.53
C CYS A 183 7.02 -3.49 3.74
N GLY A 184 7.82 -2.48 3.41
CA GLY A 184 9.11 -2.63 2.73
C GLY A 184 10.31 -2.54 3.66
N GLN A 185 11.34 -3.35 3.42
CA GLN A 185 12.68 -3.11 3.97
C GLN A 185 13.26 -1.82 3.37
N ARG A 186 13.87 -0.97 4.20
CA ARG A 186 14.38 0.36 3.82
C ARG A 186 15.83 0.57 4.29
N PRO A 187 16.84 0.56 3.40
CA PRO A 187 16.84 -0.15 2.11
C PRO A 187 16.78 -1.67 2.33
N GLY A 188 16.46 -2.43 1.28
CA GLY A 188 16.47 -3.88 1.35
C GLY A 188 16.04 -4.54 0.05
N THR A 189 15.86 -5.85 0.06
CA THR A 189 15.57 -6.63 -1.16
C THR A 189 14.18 -7.24 -1.17
N SER A 190 13.42 -7.06 -0.09
CA SER A 190 12.09 -7.60 0.06
C SER A 190 11.08 -6.61 0.61
N PHE A 191 9.85 -6.72 0.10
CA PHE A 191 8.68 -6.07 0.65
C PHE A 191 7.51 -7.05 0.73
N ILE A 192 6.56 -6.72 1.60
CA ILE A 192 5.35 -7.47 1.86
C ILE A 192 4.16 -6.59 1.48
N THR A 193 3.14 -7.13 0.82
CA THR A 193 1.90 -6.39 0.52
C THR A 193 0.66 -7.24 0.77
N GLU A 194 -0.45 -6.56 1.01
CA GLU A 194 -1.77 -7.15 0.84
C GLU A 194 -2.18 -7.17 -0.65
N ARG A 195 -3.21 -7.96 -0.99
CA ARG A 195 -3.94 -7.74 -2.25
C ARG A 195 -4.72 -6.43 -2.17
N PHE A 196 -4.73 -5.67 -3.26
CA PHE A 196 -5.45 -4.39 -3.34
C PHE A 196 -6.33 -4.29 -4.58
N THR A 197 -6.94 -3.13 -4.83
CA THR A 197 -7.77 -2.93 -6.03
C THR A 197 -6.91 -3.06 -7.30
N SER A 198 -7.43 -3.66 -8.36
CA SER A 198 -6.68 -3.92 -9.60
C SER A 198 -6.12 -2.65 -10.26
N SER A 199 -6.78 -1.51 -10.06
CA SER A 199 -6.33 -0.21 -10.58
C SER A 199 -5.22 0.45 -9.78
N GLN A 200 -4.95 0.01 -8.55
CA GLN A 200 -3.97 0.63 -7.65
C GLN A 200 -2.90 -0.35 -7.13
N GLU A 201 -3.07 -1.66 -7.31
CA GLU A 201 -2.10 -2.67 -6.86
C GLU A 201 -0.72 -2.48 -7.51
N GLY A 202 -0.66 -2.03 -8.77
CA GLY A 202 0.61 -1.66 -9.42
C GLY A 202 1.28 -0.42 -8.81
N ILE A 203 0.49 0.55 -8.33
CA ILE A 203 1.01 1.71 -7.59
C ILE A 203 1.59 1.26 -6.26
N LEU A 204 0.87 0.38 -5.54
CA LEU A 204 1.32 -0.19 -4.27
C LEU A 204 2.65 -0.92 -4.42
N TRP A 205 2.80 -1.78 -5.44
CA TRP A 205 4.04 -2.51 -5.65
C TRP A 205 5.20 -1.59 -6.08
N ALA A 206 4.94 -0.60 -6.92
CA ALA A 206 5.95 0.40 -7.28
C ALA A 206 6.41 1.21 -6.05
N HIS A 207 5.49 1.57 -5.16
CA HIS A 207 5.76 2.29 -3.91
C HIS A 207 6.64 1.46 -2.96
N GLU A 208 6.24 0.22 -2.65
CA GLU A 208 6.99 -0.67 -1.75
C GLU A 208 8.34 -1.09 -2.34
N TYR A 209 8.42 -1.28 -3.65
CA TYR A 209 9.71 -1.47 -4.32
C TYR A 209 10.59 -0.22 -4.22
N GLY A 210 10.01 0.98 -4.27
CA GLY A 210 10.73 2.24 -4.04
C GLY A 210 11.46 2.25 -2.70
N HIS A 211 10.79 1.80 -1.64
CA HIS A 211 11.37 1.62 -0.31
C HIS A 211 12.53 0.63 -0.28
N ASN A 212 12.45 -0.49 -1.00
CA ASN A 212 13.58 -1.42 -1.17
C ASN A 212 14.81 -0.75 -1.78
N THR A 213 14.61 0.17 -2.72
CA THR A 213 15.70 0.95 -3.31
C THR A 213 16.24 2.06 -2.39
N GLY A 214 15.62 2.29 -1.23
CA GLY A 214 16.05 3.28 -0.23
C GLY A 214 15.32 4.61 -0.31
N LEU A 215 14.23 4.71 -1.09
CA LEU A 215 13.46 5.96 -1.19
C LEU A 215 12.63 6.20 0.08
N PRO A 216 12.66 7.41 0.66
CA PRO A 216 11.70 7.82 1.67
C PRO A 216 10.37 8.22 1.01
N HIS A 217 9.37 8.55 1.83
CA HIS A 217 8.20 9.25 1.32
C HIS A 217 8.55 10.63 0.78
N ARG A 218 7.80 11.08 -0.23
CA ARG A 218 7.93 12.40 -0.85
C ARG A 218 6.56 13.06 -0.96
N ASP A 219 6.34 14.08 -0.14
CA ASP A 219 5.04 14.76 0.04
C ASP A 219 4.90 16.08 -0.74
N THR A 220 5.97 16.53 -1.42
CA THR A 220 5.99 17.71 -2.32
C THR A 220 4.83 17.78 -3.33
N SER A 221 4.22 16.65 -3.68
CA SER A 221 2.97 16.59 -4.44
C SER A 221 2.19 15.34 -4.05
N THR A 222 0.87 15.45 -3.97
CA THR A 222 0.01 14.27 -3.78
C THR A 222 0.17 13.27 -4.92
N LYS A 223 0.56 13.67 -6.13
CA LYS A 223 0.67 12.77 -7.30
C LYS A 223 1.90 11.87 -7.29
N ASN A 224 2.78 11.99 -6.30
CA ASN A 224 4.00 11.22 -6.24
C ASN A 224 3.71 9.74 -5.95
N VAL A 225 4.46 8.82 -6.58
CA VAL A 225 4.40 7.39 -6.24
C VAL A 225 4.77 7.19 -4.76
N MET A 226 5.81 7.89 -4.28
CA MET A 226 6.25 7.84 -2.88
C MET A 226 5.43 8.74 -1.94
N TYR A 227 4.21 9.16 -2.31
CA TYR A 227 3.31 9.85 -1.39
C TYR A 227 2.85 8.88 -0.29
N PHE A 228 2.64 9.37 0.94
CA PHE A 228 2.36 8.52 2.10
C PHE A 228 1.00 7.81 2.07
N SER A 229 0.09 8.20 1.17
CA SER A 229 -1.22 7.59 0.99
C SER A 229 -1.48 7.21 -0.46
N ILE A 230 -2.18 6.10 -0.65
CA ILE A 230 -2.49 5.58 -1.98
C ILE A 230 -3.65 6.34 -2.61
N GLY A 231 -3.55 6.53 -3.93
CA GLY A 231 -4.53 7.18 -4.79
C GLY A 231 -4.33 6.71 -6.23
N SER A 232 -5.33 6.79 -7.08
CA SER A 232 -5.20 6.38 -8.49
C SER A 232 -4.27 7.31 -9.29
N ASP A 233 -4.00 8.50 -8.78
CA ASP A 233 -3.16 9.54 -9.39
C ASP A 233 -1.72 9.58 -8.84
N ARG A 234 -1.32 8.61 -8.00
CA ARG A 234 0.05 8.43 -7.49
C ARG A 234 0.96 7.84 -8.56
N GLN A 235 1.22 8.62 -9.60
CA GLN A 235 1.84 8.14 -10.83
C GLN A 235 3.02 8.99 -11.29
N ARG A 236 3.62 9.77 -10.38
CA ARG A 236 4.75 10.65 -10.71
C ARG A 236 5.98 10.31 -9.91
N ILE A 237 7.13 10.34 -10.57
CA ILE A 237 8.45 10.24 -9.96
C ILE A 237 9.38 11.36 -10.43
N ASN A 238 10.44 11.63 -9.68
CA ASN A 238 11.50 12.56 -10.08
C ASN A 238 12.77 11.82 -10.54
N GLN A 239 13.81 12.57 -10.92
CA GLN A 239 15.06 11.97 -11.42
C GLN A 239 15.75 11.10 -10.36
N THR A 240 15.80 11.55 -9.10
CA THR A 240 16.40 10.80 -7.99
C THR A 240 15.67 9.47 -7.75
N GLU A 241 14.34 9.47 -7.79
CA GLU A 241 13.54 8.27 -7.68
C GLU A 241 13.80 7.33 -8.87
N CYS A 242 13.88 7.86 -10.10
CA CYS A 242 14.24 7.05 -11.26
C CYS A 242 15.63 6.39 -11.10
N ASP A 243 16.64 7.15 -10.70
CA ASP A 243 18.00 6.63 -10.49
C ASP A 243 18.03 5.55 -9.38
N SER A 244 17.12 5.63 -8.41
CA SER A 244 16.95 4.62 -7.36
C SER A 244 16.30 3.34 -7.90
N TYR A 245 15.20 3.45 -8.65
CA TYR A 245 14.53 2.32 -9.32
C TYR A 245 15.43 1.60 -10.34
N ARG A 246 16.37 2.32 -10.92
CA ARG A 246 17.42 1.82 -11.82
C ARG A 246 18.51 1.01 -11.11
N GLY A 247 18.65 1.17 -9.80
CA GLY A 247 19.76 0.62 -9.03
C GLY A 247 21.09 1.34 -9.30
N THR A 248 21.06 2.58 -9.82
CA THR A 248 22.26 3.38 -10.13
C THR A 248 22.68 4.33 -9.00
N SER A 249 21.90 4.40 -7.92
CA SER A 249 22.16 5.29 -6.78
C SER A 249 23.13 4.64 -5.79
N GLY A 250 24.37 5.13 -5.74
CA GLY A 250 25.23 4.95 -4.57
C GLY A 250 24.62 5.68 -3.37
N SER A 251 24.48 4.97 -2.26
CA SER A 251 24.17 5.44 -0.90
C SER A 251 23.97 6.96 -0.73
N THR A 252 22.72 7.41 -0.70
CA THR A 252 22.13 8.45 0.18
C THR A 252 20.98 9.12 -0.57
N ALA A 253 19.77 8.57 -0.46
CA ALA A 253 18.58 9.36 -0.73
C ALA A 253 18.50 10.48 0.33
N PRO A 254 18.24 11.74 -0.03
CA PRO A 254 18.06 12.80 0.95
C PRO A 254 16.88 12.45 1.87
N SER A 255 17.08 12.59 3.18
CA SER A 255 16.04 12.42 4.19
C SER A 255 15.02 13.57 4.08
N SER A 256 14.08 13.48 3.16
CA SER A 256 12.88 14.31 3.25
C SER A 256 11.86 13.58 4.12
N SER A 257 12.03 13.70 5.44
CA SER A 257 10.94 13.52 6.40
C SER A 257 10.01 14.73 6.30
N GLY A 258 9.32 14.86 5.16
CA GLY A 258 8.16 15.72 5.08
C GLY A 258 7.16 15.23 6.12
N ALA A 259 7.00 15.98 7.21
CA ALA A 259 6.04 15.64 8.24
C ALA A 259 4.66 15.69 7.58
N ASN A 260 4.06 14.52 7.32
CA ASN A 260 2.70 14.37 6.78
C ASN A 260 1.80 15.42 7.44
N SER A 261 1.47 16.51 6.74
CA SER A 261 0.65 17.55 7.35
C SER A 261 -0.73 16.95 7.57
N LYS A 262 -1.12 16.80 8.83
CA LYS A 262 -2.44 16.31 9.20
C LYS A 262 -3.51 17.16 8.47
N PRO A 263 -4.44 16.54 7.72
CA PRO A 263 -5.57 17.26 7.13
C PRO A 263 -6.37 18.04 8.18
N ALA A 264 -6.87 19.22 7.82
CA ALA A 264 -7.72 19.98 8.73
C ALA A 264 -9.07 19.28 8.97
N SER A 265 -9.59 18.61 7.93
CA SER A 265 -10.84 17.87 7.96
C SER A 265 -10.64 16.43 8.39
N VAL A 266 -11.36 16.02 9.44
CA VAL A 266 -11.38 14.61 9.87
C VAL A 266 -11.88 13.68 8.75
N LYS A 267 -12.79 14.17 7.89
CA LYS A 267 -13.33 13.40 6.77
C LYS A 267 -12.25 13.11 5.73
N GLU A 268 -11.46 14.12 5.37
CA GLU A 268 -10.35 13.96 4.41
C GLU A 268 -9.26 13.04 4.96
N PHE A 269 -9.03 13.05 6.27
CA PHE A 269 -8.05 12.19 6.91
C PHE A 269 -8.46 10.72 6.90
N VAL A 270 -9.70 10.40 7.29
CA VAL A 270 -10.15 8.99 7.34
C VAL A 270 -10.48 8.42 5.95
N SER A 271 -10.79 9.26 4.98
CA SER A 271 -11.05 8.87 3.58
C SER A 271 -9.78 8.66 2.74
N GLN A 272 -8.63 8.51 3.38
CA GLN A 272 -7.37 8.09 2.76
C GLN A 272 -6.99 6.69 3.21
N ILE A 273 -6.22 5.98 2.40
CA ILE A 273 -5.59 4.71 2.77
C ILE A 273 -4.08 4.95 2.77
N TYR A 274 -3.41 4.61 3.87
CA TYR A 274 -2.02 4.98 4.13
C TYR A 274 -1.12 3.74 3.96
N PHE A 275 -0.01 3.87 3.25
CA PHE A 275 0.94 2.75 3.08
C PHE A 275 1.47 2.28 4.43
N ASP A 276 1.98 3.23 5.21
CA ASP A 276 2.47 3.06 6.59
C ASP A 276 1.34 3.04 7.64
N GLY A 277 0.11 2.70 7.25
CA GLY A 277 -1.04 2.72 8.15
C GLY A 277 -1.45 4.12 8.61
N LEU A 278 -2.68 4.22 9.12
CA LEU A 278 -3.29 5.44 9.64
C LEU A 278 -2.34 6.09 10.67
N PRO A 279 -1.96 7.37 10.52
CA PRO A 279 -1.15 8.08 11.50
C PRO A 279 -1.93 8.28 12.82
N LEU A 280 -1.83 7.32 13.75
CA LEU A 280 -2.66 7.26 14.95
C LEU A 280 -2.35 8.39 15.95
N ASP A 281 -1.11 8.86 15.98
CA ASP A 281 -0.69 10.08 16.68
C ASP A 281 -1.47 11.31 16.17
N GLN A 282 -1.57 11.47 14.85
CA GLN A 282 -2.36 12.54 14.24
C GLN A 282 -3.87 12.35 14.46
N ALA A 283 -4.36 11.11 14.37
CA ALA A 283 -5.75 10.77 14.63
C ALA A 283 -6.20 11.21 16.04
N ALA A 284 -5.34 11.04 17.05
CA ALA A 284 -5.60 11.46 18.42
C ALA A 284 -5.71 12.98 18.63
N THR A 285 -5.24 13.79 17.68
CA THR A 285 -5.31 15.25 17.82
C THR A 285 -6.66 15.83 17.37
N TYR A 286 -7.51 15.06 16.69
CA TYR A 286 -8.91 15.43 16.44
C TYR A 286 -9.70 15.53 17.75
N LYS A 287 -10.82 16.24 17.73
CA LYS A 287 -11.55 16.62 18.95
C LYS A 287 -12.89 15.91 19.02
N ASP A 288 -13.49 15.94 20.21
CA ASP A 288 -14.78 15.30 20.47
C ASP A 288 -15.90 15.82 19.52
N LYS A 289 -15.81 17.05 19.00
CA LYS A 289 -16.73 17.56 17.96
C LYS A 289 -16.72 16.71 16.68
N ASP A 290 -15.58 16.10 16.34
CA ASP A 290 -15.39 15.28 15.14
C ASP A 290 -16.00 13.88 15.30
N THR A 291 -16.22 13.41 16.55
CA THR A 291 -16.84 12.12 16.86
C THR A 291 -18.22 11.97 16.21
N ALA A 292 -19.04 13.02 16.21
CA ALA A 292 -20.37 12.96 15.58
C ALA A 292 -20.30 12.78 14.06
N VAL A 293 -19.30 13.37 13.40
CA VAL A 293 -19.05 13.21 11.97
C VAL A 293 -18.66 11.76 11.67
N LEU A 294 -17.67 11.25 12.39
CA LEU A 294 -17.15 9.89 12.23
C LEU A 294 -18.22 8.82 12.51
N LEU A 295 -19.05 8.99 13.54
CA LEU A 295 -20.15 8.07 13.83
C LEU A 295 -21.22 8.03 12.75
N ARG A 296 -21.43 9.13 12.01
CA ARG A 296 -22.30 9.13 10.82
C ARG A 296 -21.64 8.40 9.67
N MET A 297 -20.35 8.64 9.43
CA MET A 297 -19.60 7.95 8.38
C MET A 297 -19.52 6.43 8.63
N LEU A 298 -19.33 5.98 9.87
CA LEU A 298 -19.28 4.56 10.25
C LEU A 298 -20.59 3.81 9.97
N LYS A 299 -21.72 4.53 9.85
CA LYS A 299 -23.03 3.95 9.54
C LYS A 299 -23.34 3.96 8.04
N ASP A 300 -22.53 4.64 7.23
CA ASP A 300 -22.77 4.78 5.80
C ASP A 300 -22.06 3.65 5.05
N ASP A 301 -22.82 2.67 4.54
CA ASP A 301 -22.28 1.55 3.76
C ASP A 301 -21.44 2.00 2.55
N LYS A 302 -21.66 3.21 2.02
CA LYS A 302 -20.85 3.76 0.94
C LYS A 302 -19.43 4.11 1.37
N GLN A 303 -19.18 4.20 2.67
CA GLN A 303 -17.87 4.47 3.29
C GLN A 303 -17.19 3.19 3.78
N VAL A 304 -17.68 1.99 3.42
CA VAL A 304 -17.17 0.72 3.96
C VAL A 304 -15.66 0.54 3.80
N LEU A 305 -15.11 1.06 2.70
CA LEU A 305 -13.66 1.06 2.44
C LEU A 305 -12.86 1.79 3.54
N TYR A 306 -13.45 2.78 4.19
CA TYR A 306 -12.81 3.65 5.18
C TYR A 306 -13.26 3.37 6.62
N HIS A 307 -14.17 2.40 6.84
CA HIS A 307 -14.71 2.10 8.17
C HIS A 307 -13.63 1.74 9.19
N GLU A 308 -12.55 1.08 8.77
CA GLU A 308 -11.40 0.82 9.62
C GLU A 308 -10.77 2.12 10.14
N ASN A 309 -10.40 3.03 9.24
CA ASN A 309 -9.78 4.31 9.61
C ASN A 309 -10.72 5.18 10.44
N ILE A 310 -12.01 5.16 10.13
CA ILE A 310 -13.05 5.84 10.91
C ILE A 310 -13.09 5.29 12.35
N ALA A 311 -13.12 3.97 12.51
CA ALA A 311 -13.17 3.31 13.80
C ALA A 311 -11.90 3.56 14.63
N LEU A 312 -10.72 3.37 14.03
CA LEU A 312 -9.43 3.65 14.69
C LEU A 312 -9.35 5.11 15.15
N THR A 313 -9.80 6.06 14.32
CA THR A 313 -9.82 7.50 14.67
C THR A 313 -10.80 7.79 15.82
N LEU A 314 -11.99 7.18 15.81
CA LEU A 314 -12.93 7.27 16.94
C LEU A 314 -12.30 6.80 18.26
N GLY A 315 -11.55 5.71 18.20
CA GLY A 315 -10.81 5.18 19.35
C GLY A 315 -9.73 6.14 19.86
N MET A 316 -8.90 6.67 18.96
CA MET A 316 -7.79 7.57 19.31
C MET A 316 -8.25 8.94 19.81
N ILE A 317 -9.34 9.50 19.28
CA ILE A 317 -9.97 10.71 19.84
C ILE A 317 -10.29 10.50 21.32
N GLY A 318 -10.71 9.29 21.71
CA GLY A 318 -10.97 8.94 23.09
C GLY A 318 -12.32 9.48 23.60
N SER A 319 -13.35 9.51 22.73
CA SER A 319 -14.70 9.92 23.15
C SER A 319 -15.49 8.74 23.70
N SER A 320 -15.96 8.82 24.95
CA SER A 320 -16.81 7.79 25.56
C SER A 320 -18.11 7.56 24.77
N ARG A 321 -18.58 8.57 24.02
CA ARG A 321 -19.75 8.49 23.12
C ARG A 321 -19.56 7.47 21.99
N ALA A 322 -18.32 7.10 21.65
CA ALA A 322 -18.03 6.12 20.61
C ALA A 322 -18.16 4.66 21.07
N VAL A 323 -18.10 4.36 22.38
CA VAL A 323 -18.06 2.98 22.91
C VAL A 323 -19.28 2.16 22.47
N LYS A 324 -20.50 2.63 22.76
CA LYS A 324 -21.74 1.92 22.42
C LYS A 324 -21.96 1.79 20.90
N PRO A 325 -21.76 2.85 20.09
CA PRO A 325 -21.80 2.74 18.63
C PRO A 325 -20.80 1.73 18.06
N LEU A 326 -19.54 1.70 18.54
CA LEU A 326 -18.54 0.75 18.07
C LEU A 326 -18.92 -0.70 18.42
N ILE A 327 -19.39 -0.97 19.65
CA ILE A 327 -19.91 -2.30 20.03
C ILE A 327 -21.10 -2.70 19.15
N THR A 328 -22.00 -1.75 18.86
CA THR A 328 -23.14 -2.00 17.98
C THR A 328 -22.67 -2.35 16.56
N TYR A 329 -21.68 -1.61 16.06
CA TYR A 329 -21.10 -1.81 14.74
C TYR A 329 -20.36 -3.15 14.62
N ILE A 330 -19.61 -3.57 15.64
CA ILE A 330 -18.96 -4.89 15.68
C ILE A 330 -19.99 -6.02 15.52
N ASN A 331 -21.14 -5.90 16.21
CA ASN A 331 -22.17 -6.93 16.19
C ASN A 331 -23.04 -6.91 14.92
N LYS A 332 -23.39 -5.72 14.43
CA LYS A 332 -24.41 -5.54 13.39
C LYS A 332 -23.87 -5.06 12.04
N GLY A 333 -22.66 -4.50 11.98
CA GLY A 333 -22.16 -3.76 10.82
C GLY A 333 -22.90 -2.45 10.57
N SER A 334 -22.56 -1.79 9.46
CA SER A 334 -23.25 -0.60 8.93
C SER A 334 -24.48 -0.95 8.09
N GLY A 335 -24.51 -2.16 7.51
CA GLY A 335 -25.47 -2.53 6.46
C GLY A 335 -26.18 -3.86 6.66
N ASN A 336 -26.86 -4.29 5.60
CA ASN A 336 -27.67 -5.52 5.53
C ASN A 336 -26.96 -6.69 4.83
N GLU A 337 -25.63 -6.68 4.85
CA GLU A 337 -24.82 -7.69 4.17
C GLU A 337 -25.09 -9.12 4.73
N LYS A 338 -25.39 -10.06 3.82
CA LYS A 338 -25.69 -11.48 4.18
C LYS A 338 -24.43 -12.28 4.52
N VAL A 339 -23.31 -11.98 3.85
CA VAL A 339 -21.99 -12.60 4.06
C VAL A 339 -20.95 -11.50 4.05
N MET A 340 -20.14 -11.41 5.09
CA MET A 340 -19.22 -10.29 5.32
C MET A 340 -18.10 -10.23 4.28
N SER A 341 -18.01 -9.12 3.54
CA SER A 341 -16.88 -8.79 2.68
C SER A 341 -15.60 -8.52 3.46
N ARG A 342 -14.46 -8.50 2.77
CA ARG A 342 -13.15 -8.16 3.36
C ARG A 342 -13.15 -6.75 3.97
N GLN A 343 -13.75 -5.78 3.29
CA GLN A 343 -13.82 -4.39 3.77
C GLN A 343 -14.69 -4.27 5.03
N THR A 344 -15.86 -4.94 5.06
CA THR A 344 -16.68 -5.01 6.28
C THR A 344 -15.92 -5.67 7.42
N TYR A 345 -15.12 -6.70 7.13
CA TYR A 345 -14.28 -7.37 8.12
C TYR A 345 -13.22 -6.45 8.71
N LYS A 346 -12.41 -5.77 7.87
CA LYS A 346 -11.40 -4.78 8.33
C LYS A 346 -12.03 -3.67 9.17
N GLY A 347 -13.22 -3.18 8.78
CA GLY A 347 -13.97 -2.22 9.58
C GLY A 347 -14.27 -2.71 11.01
N ARG A 348 -14.68 -3.98 11.17
CA ARG A 348 -14.98 -4.56 12.49
C ARG A 348 -13.73 -4.83 13.31
N VAL A 349 -12.66 -5.29 12.68
CA VAL A 349 -11.34 -5.43 13.31
C VAL A 349 -10.88 -4.07 13.84
N GLY A 350 -10.93 -3.02 13.01
CA GLY A 350 -10.62 -1.65 13.43
C GLY A 350 -11.49 -1.16 14.59
N ALA A 351 -12.78 -1.54 14.63
CA ALA A 351 -13.67 -1.21 15.75
C ALA A 351 -13.32 -1.95 17.05
N ILE A 352 -12.88 -3.22 16.98
CA ILE A 352 -12.38 -3.96 18.15
C ILE A 352 -11.12 -3.29 18.69
N VAL A 353 -10.17 -2.96 17.82
CA VAL A 353 -8.93 -2.23 18.16
C VAL A 353 -9.25 -0.87 18.79
N ALA A 354 -10.21 -0.13 18.23
CA ALA A 354 -10.66 1.15 18.76
C ALA A 354 -11.23 1.06 20.19
N LEU A 355 -11.86 -0.06 20.57
CA LEU A 355 -12.27 -0.27 21.96
C LEU A 355 -11.07 -0.36 22.90
N GLY A 356 -9.95 -0.96 22.47
CA GLY A 356 -8.70 -0.97 23.23
C GLY A 356 -8.18 0.44 23.49
N TYR A 357 -8.21 1.29 22.46
CA TYR A 357 -7.89 2.72 22.60
C TYR A 357 -8.83 3.42 23.57
N LEU A 358 -10.15 3.15 23.51
CA LEU A 358 -11.11 3.76 24.42
C LEU A 358 -10.93 3.31 25.88
N VAL A 359 -10.55 2.05 26.13
CA VAL A 359 -10.17 1.63 27.48
C VAL A 359 -8.99 2.46 27.98
N ASN A 360 -7.94 2.64 27.16
CA ASN A 360 -6.79 3.45 27.54
C ASN A 360 -7.16 4.93 27.78
N ARG A 361 -7.94 5.50 26.86
CA ARG A 361 -8.20 6.95 26.81
C ARG A 361 -9.28 7.40 27.78
N THR A 362 -10.21 6.52 28.14
CA THR A 362 -11.39 6.88 28.95
C THR A 362 -11.64 5.97 30.14
N ASN A 363 -10.84 4.92 30.37
CA ASN A 363 -11.11 3.87 31.37
C ASN A 363 -12.51 3.25 31.24
N SER A 364 -13.00 3.08 30.01
CA SER A 364 -14.34 2.53 29.76
C SER A 364 -14.44 1.06 30.18
N GLU A 365 -15.11 0.80 31.31
CA GLU A 365 -15.42 -0.56 31.77
C GLU A 365 -16.27 -1.33 30.74
N ALA A 366 -17.21 -0.66 30.06
CA ALA A 366 -18.04 -1.32 29.05
C ALA A 366 -17.21 -1.82 27.86
N ALA A 367 -16.21 -1.03 27.43
CA ALA A 367 -15.28 -1.45 26.38
C ALA A 367 -14.37 -2.59 26.87
N LEU A 368 -13.86 -2.49 28.10
CA LEU A 368 -12.99 -3.51 28.70
C LEU A 368 -13.73 -4.85 28.85
N SER A 369 -14.94 -4.86 29.42
CA SER A 369 -15.75 -6.08 29.56
C SER A 369 -16.11 -6.68 28.21
N PHE A 370 -16.38 -5.84 27.20
CA PHE A 370 -16.60 -6.32 25.84
C PHE A 370 -15.34 -7.02 25.30
N LEU A 371 -14.16 -6.43 25.44
CA LEU A 371 -12.90 -7.04 24.98
C LEU A 371 -12.54 -8.33 25.71
N ILE A 372 -12.67 -8.35 27.04
CA ILE A 372 -12.44 -9.54 27.87
C ILE A 372 -13.32 -10.70 27.42
N SER A 373 -14.63 -10.48 27.26
CA SER A 373 -15.51 -11.53 26.75
C SER A 373 -15.21 -11.91 25.29
N SER A 374 -14.76 -10.96 24.48
CA SER A 374 -14.42 -11.17 23.07
C SER A 374 -13.14 -11.97 22.86
N SER A 375 -12.30 -12.17 23.89
CA SER A 375 -11.07 -12.96 23.77
C SER A 375 -11.31 -14.47 23.67
N SER A 376 -12.58 -14.91 23.68
CA SER A 376 -12.97 -16.32 23.55
C SER A 376 -13.78 -16.54 22.26
N PRO A 377 -13.37 -17.48 21.39
CA PRO A 377 -14.06 -17.76 20.12
C PRO A 377 -15.56 -18.06 20.25
N ASP A 378 -15.96 -18.78 21.31
CA ASP A 378 -17.35 -19.20 21.54
C ASP A 378 -18.31 -18.03 21.75
N VAL A 379 -17.80 -16.89 22.21
CA VAL A 379 -18.62 -15.68 22.42
C VAL A 379 -19.09 -15.12 21.08
N TRP A 380 -18.27 -15.23 20.03
CA TRP A 380 -18.65 -14.76 18.69
C TRP A 380 -19.78 -15.57 18.07
N VAL A 381 -19.79 -16.89 18.31
CA VAL A 381 -20.91 -17.77 17.93
C VAL A 381 -22.21 -17.32 18.62
N LYS A 382 -22.14 -17.07 19.94
CA LYS A 382 -23.30 -16.68 20.74
C LYS A 382 -23.85 -15.30 20.34
N ARG A 383 -22.98 -14.37 19.95
CA ARG A 383 -23.38 -13.01 19.52
C ARG A 383 -24.12 -12.96 18.20
N LYS A 384 -24.09 -14.04 17.40
CA LYS A 384 -24.74 -14.12 16.07
C LYS A 384 -24.41 -12.89 15.21
N ILE A 385 -23.11 -12.64 15.09
CA ILE A 385 -22.54 -11.51 14.38
C ILE A 385 -23.09 -11.47 12.94
N ARG A 386 -23.67 -10.33 12.53
CA ARG A 386 -24.31 -10.23 11.20
C ARG A 386 -23.30 -10.50 10.10
N GLY A 387 -23.65 -11.33 9.12
CA GLY A 387 -22.78 -11.65 7.99
C GLY A 387 -21.60 -12.57 8.33
N LEU A 388 -21.49 -13.07 9.56
CA LEU A 388 -20.49 -14.07 9.96
C LEU A 388 -21.19 -15.41 10.25
N PRO A 389 -21.13 -16.38 9.32
CA PRO A 389 -21.72 -17.70 9.54
C PRO A 389 -21.12 -18.40 10.76
N ILE A 390 -21.91 -19.21 11.45
CA ILE A 390 -21.44 -20.02 12.60
C ILE A 390 -20.36 -21.02 12.15
N SER A 391 -20.42 -21.48 10.89
CA SER A 391 -19.42 -22.36 10.29
C SER A 391 -18.04 -21.70 10.10
N ASP A 392 -17.96 -20.37 10.07
CA ASP A 392 -16.71 -19.64 9.86
C ASP A 392 -15.92 -19.49 11.17
N LYS A 393 -15.41 -20.62 11.66
CA LYS A 393 -14.61 -20.69 12.89
C LYS A 393 -13.29 -19.92 12.78
N ALA A 394 -12.72 -19.82 11.58
CA ALA A 394 -11.45 -19.13 11.35
C ALA A 394 -11.59 -17.64 11.68
N ARG A 395 -12.58 -16.95 11.09
CA ARG A 395 -12.82 -15.53 11.40
C ARG A 395 -13.22 -15.28 12.85
N GLN A 396 -13.97 -16.18 13.48
CA GLN A 396 -14.33 -16.04 14.91
C GLN A 396 -13.10 -16.09 15.83
N ARG A 397 -12.14 -16.98 15.51
CA ARG A 397 -10.86 -17.05 16.22
C ARG A 397 -10.02 -15.81 15.96
N ASP A 398 -10.01 -15.31 14.73
CA ASP A 398 -9.30 -14.10 14.35
C ASP A 398 -9.84 -12.84 15.06
N LEU A 399 -11.17 -12.68 15.15
CA LEU A 399 -11.78 -11.61 15.96
C LEU A 399 -11.40 -11.70 17.45
N SER A 400 -11.23 -12.92 17.98
CA SER A 400 -10.76 -13.14 19.35
C SER A 400 -9.28 -12.75 19.52
N LYS A 401 -8.45 -13.02 18.52
CA LYS A 401 -7.05 -12.59 18.46
C LYS A 401 -6.96 -11.06 18.52
N TYR A 402 -7.75 -10.32 17.75
CA TYR A 402 -7.77 -8.86 17.82
C TYR A 402 -8.31 -8.31 19.14
N ALA A 403 -9.24 -9.01 19.81
CA ALA A 403 -9.66 -8.63 21.15
C ALA A 403 -8.51 -8.75 22.17
N ILE A 404 -7.69 -9.81 22.07
CA ILE A 404 -6.48 -10.01 22.89
C ILE A 404 -5.47 -8.88 22.63
N ILE A 405 -5.19 -8.54 21.37
CA ILE A 405 -4.30 -7.44 21.01
C ILE A 405 -4.82 -6.10 21.55
N SER A 406 -6.14 -5.88 21.47
CA SER A 406 -6.80 -4.66 21.97
C SER A 406 -6.72 -4.52 23.50
N LEU A 407 -6.77 -5.63 24.24
CA LEU A 407 -6.46 -5.65 25.67
C LEU A 407 -5.02 -5.25 25.93
N GLY A 408 -4.09 -5.66 25.06
CA GLY A 408 -2.71 -5.18 25.03
C GLY A 408 -2.63 -3.66 24.90
N LEU A 409 -3.23 -3.12 23.83
CA LEU A 409 -3.25 -1.69 23.52
C LEU A 409 -3.94 -0.81 24.59
N SER A 410 -4.75 -1.41 25.45
CA SER A 410 -5.43 -0.66 26.52
C SER A 410 -4.48 -0.10 27.59
N GLY A 411 -3.31 -0.74 27.81
CA GLY A 411 -2.43 -0.42 28.93
C GLY A 411 -3.14 -0.45 30.29
N ASN A 412 -4.23 -1.21 30.43
CA ASN A 412 -5.03 -1.29 31.64
C ASN A 412 -4.62 -2.51 32.49
N THR A 413 -4.59 -2.35 33.81
CA THR A 413 -4.15 -3.40 34.74
C THR A 413 -5.09 -4.60 34.79
N LYS A 414 -6.42 -4.39 34.74
CA LYS A 414 -7.39 -5.50 34.65
C LYS A 414 -7.24 -6.26 33.33
N ALA A 415 -6.93 -5.56 32.24
CA ALA A 415 -6.62 -6.20 30.97
C ALA A 415 -5.35 -7.04 31.06
N ALA A 416 -4.30 -6.55 31.73
CA ALA A 416 -3.08 -7.32 31.98
C ALA A 416 -3.35 -8.60 32.79
N SER A 417 -4.10 -8.51 33.88
CA SER A 417 -4.48 -9.68 34.70
C SER A 417 -5.28 -10.71 33.89
N HIS A 418 -6.20 -10.26 33.02
CA HIS A 418 -6.92 -11.16 32.12
C HIS A 418 -5.97 -11.85 31.13
N LEU A 419 -5.07 -11.10 30.50
CA LEU A 419 -4.07 -11.65 29.57
C LEU A 419 -3.15 -12.68 30.26
N GLU A 420 -2.73 -12.43 31.50
CA GLU A 420 -1.98 -13.39 32.31
C GLU A 420 -2.81 -14.66 32.55
N SER A 421 -4.09 -14.51 32.89
CA SER A 421 -5.00 -15.66 33.04
C SER A 421 -5.14 -16.48 31.75
N LEU A 422 -5.15 -15.85 30.57
CA LEU A 422 -5.22 -16.54 29.28
C LEU A 422 -3.94 -17.32 29.00
N ARG A 423 -2.78 -16.72 29.29
CA ARG A 423 -1.47 -17.36 29.15
C ARG A 423 -1.37 -18.62 30.01
N ASP A 424 -1.82 -18.53 31.26
CA ASP A 424 -1.71 -19.61 32.24
C ASP A 424 -2.80 -20.69 32.00
N SER A 425 -3.98 -20.28 31.53
CA SER A 425 -5.09 -21.16 31.15
C SER A 425 -4.81 -22.06 29.94
N ALA A 426 -3.82 -21.72 29.12
CA ALA A 426 -3.45 -22.51 27.93
C ALA A 426 -3.07 -23.97 28.28
N GLN A 427 -2.78 -24.27 29.54
CA GLN A 427 -2.42 -25.61 30.02
C GLN A 427 -3.58 -26.43 30.62
N ILE A 428 -4.76 -25.83 30.88
CA ILE A 428 -5.78 -26.42 31.79
C ILE A 428 -7.22 -26.44 31.21
N ARG A 429 -7.55 -25.69 30.14
CA ARG A 429 -8.94 -25.55 29.62
C ARG A 429 -9.41 -26.69 28.69
N SER A 430 -10.72 -26.70 28.39
CA SER A 430 -11.38 -27.63 27.45
C SER A 430 -10.68 -27.70 26.07
N THR A 431 -10.87 -28.79 25.33
CA THR A 431 -10.04 -29.11 24.14
C THR A 431 -10.05 -28.03 23.04
N ASN A 432 -11.20 -27.40 22.75
CA ASN A 432 -11.28 -26.36 21.70
C ASN A 432 -10.69 -25.01 22.14
N GLU A 433 -10.95 -24.58 23.37
CA GLU A 433 -10.43 -23.32 23.90
C GLU A 433 -8.93 -23.42 24.18
N ALA A 434 -8.46 -24.58 24.67
CA ALA A 434 -7.04 -24.87 24.83
C ALA A 434 -6.30 -24.86 23.48
N SER A 435 -6.88 -25.44 22.43
CA SER A 435 -6.32 -25.35 21.08
C SER A 435 -6.20 -23.90 20.62
N PHE A 436 -7.24 -23.09 20.79
CA PHE A 436 -7.17 -21.66 20.46
C PHE A 436 -6.05 -20.94 21.22
N LEU A 437 -5.99 -21.09 22.54
CA LEU A 437 -4.98 -20.43 23.38
C LEU A 437 -3.56 -20.88 23.06
N LYS A 438 -3.37 -22.14 22.63
CA LYS A 438 -2.08 -22.63 22.13
C LYS A 438 -1.67 -21.89 20.86
N ASP A 439 -2.60 -21.72 19.92
CA ASP A 439 -2.33 -21.07 18.63
C ASP A 439 -2.06 -19.56 18.80
N VAL A 440 -2.76 -18.89 19.72
CA VAL A 440 -2.55 -17.46 20.00
C VAL A 440 -1.54 -17.18 21.13
N LYS A 441 -0.77 -18.17 21.59
CA LYS A 441 0.20 -18.00 22.70
C LYS A 441 1.20 -16.88 22.42
N GLY A 442 1.71 -16.78 21.19
CA GLY A 442 2.59 -15.70 20.76
C GLY A 442 1.93 -14.33 20.90
N VAL A 443 0.71 -14.22 20.41
CA VAL A 443 -0.11 -12.99 20.47
C VAL A 443 -0.40 -12.57 21.91
N VAL A 444 -0.73 -13.51 22.80
CA VAL A 444 -0.96 -13.21 24.23
C VAL A 444 0.30 -12.64 24.88
N ASN A 445 1.46 -13.26 24.62
CA ASN A 445 2.74 -12.80 25.16
C ASN A 445 3.13 -11.40 24.63
N GLU A 446 2.95 -11.15 23.34
CA GLU A 446 3.19 -9.82 22.76
C GLU A 446 2.19 -8.79 23.28
N SER A 447 0.92 -9.16 23.47
CA SER A 447 -0.10 -8.29 24.06
C SER A 447 0.22 -7.91 25.51
N LEU A 448 0.82 -8.80 26.29
CA LEU A 448 1.31 -8.50 27.65
C LEU A 448 2.48 -7.50 27.62
N LYS A 449 3.44 -7.67 26.70
CA LYS A 449 4.55 -6.71 26.52
C LYS A 449 4.02 -5.34 26.10
N LEU A 450 3.10 -5.34 25.14
CA LEU A 450 2.43 -4.14 24.64
C LEU A 450 1.67 -3.43 25.76
N ASN A 451 0.90 -4.15 26.57
CA ASN A 451 0.19 -3.58 27.72
C ASN A 451 1.15 -2.90 28.69
N LYS A 452 2.25 -3.57 29.07
CA LYS A 452 3.28 -3.00 29.95
C LYS A 452 3.91 -1.75 29.35
N GLN A 453 4.19 -1.75 28.05
CA GLN A 453 4.75 -0.60 27.35
C GLN A 453 3.77 0.58 27.32
N VAL A 454 2.50 0.35 26.97
CA VAL A 454 1.45 1.38 26.91
C VAL A 454 1.13 1.91 28.30
N LEU A 455 1.04 1.05 29.32
CA LEU A 455 0.84 1.45 30.71
C LEU A 455 1.98 2.35 31.21
N ARG A 456 3.23 2.03 30.85
CA ARG A 456 4.41 2.82 31.27
C ARG A 456 4.57 4.13 30.50
N LYS A 457 4.39 4.11 29.17
CA LYS A 457 4.74 5.26 28.29
C LYS A 457 3.52 6.10 27.89
N GLY A 458 2.32 5.53 27.96
CA GLY A 458 1.10 6.07 27.35
C GLY A 458 0.92 5.65 25.90
N LEU A 459 -0.34 5.53 25.47
CA LEU A 459 -0.71 5.08 24.12
C LEU A 459 -0.20 6.02 23.02
N LEU A 460 -0.23 7.34 23.26
CA LEU A 460 0.23 8.32 22.27
C LEU A 460 1.74 8.17 22.02
N LYS A 461 2.55 8.05 23.08
CA LYS A 461 4.00 7.82 22.95
C LYS A 461 4.36 6.48 22.32
N TYR A 462 3.48 5.49 22.43
CA TYR A 462 3.65 4.23 21.69
C TYR A 462 3.54 4.45 20.18
N TYR A 463 2.63 5.33 19.74
CA TYR A 463 2.39 5.65 18.33
C TYR A 463 3.13 6.88 17.79
N GLU A 464 3.79 7.66 18.66
CA GLU A 464 4.69 8.72 18.23
C GLU A 464 5.74 8.12 17.30
N ARG A 465 5.65 8.45 16.01
CA ARG A 465 6.64 8.04 15.02
C ARG A 465 7.96 8.68 15.43
N VAL A 466 8.93 7.88 15.86
CA VAL A 466 10.32 8.34 15.85
C VAL A 466 10.63 8.56 14.38
N GLN A 467 10.74 9.83 13.96
CA GLN A 467 11.26 10.17 12.64
C GLN A 467 12.62 9.48 12.52
N LYS A 468 12.67 8.39 11.75
CA LYS A 468 13.90 7.67 11.41
C LYS A 468 14.26 7.98 9.98
#